data_AF-A0A4Q3URL3-F1
#
_entry.id   AF-A0A4Q3URL3-F1
#
_cell.length_a   1.000
_cell.length_b   1.000
_cell.length_c   1.000
_cell.angle_alpha   90.00
_cell.angle_beta   90.00
_cell.angle_gamma   90.00
#
_symmetry.space_group_name_H-M   'P 1'
#
loop_
_entity.id
_entity.type
_entity.pdbx_description
1 polymer ?
#
loop_
_entity_poly.entity_id
_entity_poly.type
_entity_poly.pdbx_seq_one_letter_code
_entity_poly.pdbx_strand_id
1 'polypeptide(L)' 'MITSDAQQLVAAVRTAAARHQMSWEALIPDQFEVNVEAEAAEEAAYSDMAKAKTRLRDHICETYGISIRELCSLAAP' A
#
# COMPACT_ATOMS: atom_id res chain seq x y z
N MET A 1 -17.65 -13.42 -12.98
CA MET A 1 -17.22 -14.07 -14.24
C MET A 1 -15.76 -13.64 -14.50
N ILE A 2 -14.83 -14.07 -13.63
CA ILE A 2 -13.41 -13.65 -13.64
C ILE A 2 -12.51 -14.76 -14.24
N THR A 3 -13.08 -15.96 -14.42
CA THR A 3 -12.37 -17.16 -14.84
C THR A 3 -11.91 -17.16 -16.30
N SER A 4 -12.62 -16.48 -17.22
CA SER A 4 -12.26 -16.47 -18.64
C SER A 4 -10.96 -15.71 -18.92
N ASP A 5 -10.83 -14.53 -18.32
CA ASP A 5 -9.75 -13.60 -18.66
C ASP A 5 -8.44 -14.08 -18.04
N ALA A 6 -8.50 -14.61 -16.82
CA ALA A 6 -7.35 -15.24 -16.17
C ALA A 6 -6.84 -16.46 -16.96
N GLN A 7 -7.73 -17.30 -17.49
CA GLN A 7 -7.35 -18.47 -18.29
C GLN A 7 -6.69 -18.06 -19.62
N GLN A 8 -7.20 -17.01 -20.26
CA GLN A 8 -6.62 -16.45 -21.49
C GLN A 8 -5.21 -15.88 -21.24
N LEU A 9 -5.02 -15.15 -20.14
CA LEU A 9 -3.71 -14.61 -19.76
C LEU A 9 -2.68 -15.73 -19.50
N VAL A 10 -3.06 -16.77 -18.74
CA VAL A 10 -2.19 -17.93 -18.48
C VAL A 10 -1.83 -18.64 -19.79
N ALA A 11 -2.77 -18.81 -20.71
CA ALA A 11 -2.51 -19.42 -22.01
C ALA A 11 -1.53 -18.58 -22.86
N ALA A 12 -1.66 -17.25 -22.83
CA ALA A 12 -0.75 -16.34 -23.53
C ALA A 12 0.68 -16.41 -22.97
N VAL A 13 0.83 -16.39 -21.64
CA VAL A 13 2.15 -16.49 -20.97
C VAL A 13 2.82 -17.83 -21.27
N ARG A 14 2.07 -18.94 -21.22
CA ARG A 14 2.61 -20.27 -21.57
C ARG A 14 3.06 -20.35 -23.04
N THR A 15 2.29 -19.74 -23.94
CA THR A 15 2.63 -19.68 -25.37
C THR A 15 3.92 -18.87 -25.59
N ALA A 16 4.07 -17.74 -24.90
CA ALA A 16 5.29 -16.94 -24.96
C ALA A 16 6.50 -17.72 -24.40
N ALA A 17 6.35 -18.38 -23.25
CA ALA A 17 7.40 -19.19 -22.66
C ALA A 17 7.90 -20.28 -23.61
N ALA A 18 6.96 -21.02 -24.24
CA ALA A 18 7.27 -22.04 -25.22
C ALA A 18 8.01 -21.47 -26.45
N ARG A 19 7.60 -20.30 -26.96
CA ARG A 19 8.26 -19.61 -28.09
C ARG A 19 9.71 -19.25 -27.79
N HIS A 20 10.01 -18.91 -26.54
CA HIS A 20 11.34 -18.47 -26.11
C HIS A 20 12.18 -19.58 -25.47
N GLN A 21 11.70 -20.83 -25.43
CA GLN A 21 12.36 -21.97 -24.78
C GLN A 21 12.68 -21.70 -23.29
N MET A 22 11.81 -20.95 -22.62
CA MET A 22 11.93 -20.66 -21.19
C MET A 22 10.83 -21.38 -20.41
N SER A 23 11.04 -21.60 -19.12
CA SER A 23 9.98 -22.07 -18.24
C SER A 23 8.94 -20.95 -18.07
N TRP A 24 7.65 -21.30 -17.97
CA TRP A 24 6.61 -20.28 -17.86
C TRP A 24 6.75 -19.50 -16.55
N GLU A 25 7.26 -20.12 -15.48
CA GLU A 25 7.58 -19.51 -14.19
C GLU A 25 8.57 -18.36 -14.32
N ALA A 26 9.50 -18.42 -15.28
CA ALA A 26 10.46 -17.35 -15.52
C ALA A 26 9.84 -16.08 -16.13
N LEU A 27 8.58 -16.16 -16.60
CA LEU A 27 7.81 -15.03 -17.12
C LEU A 27 6.74 -14.53 -16.15
N ILE A 28 6.58 -15.19 -15.00
CA ILE A 28 5.68 -14.74 -13.94
C ILE A 28 6.51 -13.91 -12.96
N PRO A 29 6.04 -12.72 -12.56
CA PRO A 29 6.62 -12.04 -11.40
C PRO A 29 6.65 -12.98 -10.21
N ASP A 30 7.80 -13.10 -9.54
CA ASP A 30 7.90 -13.98 -8.38
C ASP A 30 7.00 -13.42 -7.27
N GLN A 31 6.00 -14.22 -6.87
CA GLN A 31 5.06 -13.85 -5.81
C GLN A 31 5.73 -13.68 -4.44
N PHE A 32 6.97 -14.16 -4.30
CA PHE A 32 7.81 -13.98 -3.12
C PHE A 32 8.84 -12.86 -3.28
N GLU A 33 8.85 -12.16 -4.43
CA GLU A 33 9.69 -10.99 -4.62
C GLU A 33 9.16 -9.85 -3.76
N VAL A 34 9.86 -9.59 -2.67
CA VAL A 34 9.57 -8.48 -1.77
C VAL A 34 10.00 -7.18 -2.44
N ASN A 35 9.04 -6.32 -2.75
CA ASN A 35 9.31 -4.98 -3.25
C ASN A 35 9.67 -4.05 -2.07
N VAL A 36 10.93 -4.06 -1.67
CA VAL A 36 11.46 -3.25 -0.57
C VAL A 36 11.29 -1.75 -0.78
N GLU A 37 11.23 -1.28 -2.03
CA GLU A 37 10.99 0.13 -2.34
C GLU A 37 9.55 0.52 -2.04
N ALA A 38 8.59 -0.35 -2.35
CA ALA A 38 7.19 -0.16 -2.02
C ALA A 38 6.97 -0.17 -0.51
N GLU A 39 7.61 -1.08 0.23
CA GLU A 39 7.57 -1.11 1.70
C GLU A 39 8.12 0.19 2.32
N ALA A 40 9.26 0.67 1.82
CA ALA A 40 9.84 1.93 2.28
C ALA A 40 8.95 3.15 1.98
N ALA A 41 8.29 3.15 0.81
CA ALA A 41 7.34 4.20 0.44
C ALA A 41 6.09 4.20 1.33
N GLU A 42 5.59 3.02 1.68
CA GLU A 42 4.46 2.85 2.61
C GLU A 42 4.82 3.35 4.02
N GLU A 43 5.96 2.95 4.56
CA GLU A 43 6.44 3.43 5.86
C GLU A 43 6.63 4.97 5.88
N ALA A 44 7.16 5.53 4.79
CA ALA A 44 7.29 6.98 4.65
C ALA A 44 5.92 7.69 4.66
N ALA A 45 4.94 7.15 3.94
CA ALA A 45 3.58 7.68 3.91
C ALA A 45 2.91 7.62 5.31
N TYR A 46 3.12 6.53 6.06
CA TYR A 46 2.63 6.42 7.44
C TYR A 46 3.29 7.45 8.37
N SER A 47 4.60 7.64 8.25
CA SER A 47 5.35 8.66 9.00
C SER A 47 4.80 10.07 8.74
N ASP A 48 4.55 10.40 7.48
CA ASP A 48 4.05 11.71 7.09
C ASP A 48 2.60 11.94 7.53
N MET A 49 1.75 10.91 7.48
CA MET A 49 0.41 10.97 8.07
C MET A 49 0.47 11.23 9.57
N ALA A 50 1.36 10.56 10.31
CA ALA A 50 1.51 10.75 11.76
C ALA A 50 1.97 12.18 12.11
N LYS A 51 2.91 12.75 11.34
CA LYS A 51 3.33 14.15 11.46
C LYS A 51 2.19 15.11 11.17
N ALA A 52 1.41 14.86 10.12
CA ALA A 52 0.26 15.70 9.77
C ALA A 52 -0.82 15.68 10.87
N LYS A 53 -1.14 14.49 11.40
CA LYS A 53 -2.06 14.35 12.55
C LYS A 53 -1.57 15.10 13.79
N THR A 54 -0.28 15.03 14.06
CA THR A 54 0.34 15.75 15.18
C THR A 54 0.20 17.26 14.99
N ARG A 55 0.55 17.79 13.82
CA ARG A 55 0.40 19.22 13.51
C ARG A 55 -1.05 19.69 13.62
N LEU A 56 -2.00 18.89 13.12
CA LEU A 56 -3.43 19.21 13.23
C LEU A 56 -3.86 19.29 14.69
N ARG A 57 -3.49 18.31 15.51
CA ARG A 57 -3.79 18.30 16.94
C ARG A 57 -3.22 19.54 17.63
N ASP A 58 -1.95 19.83 17.38
CA ASP A 58 -1.26 20.96 18.02
C ASP A 58 -1.92 22.29 17.61
N HIS A 59 -2.27 22.45 16.33
CA HIS A 59 -3.01 23.61 15.83
C HIS A 59 -4.38 23.78 16.48
N ILE A 60 -5.13 22.69 16.69
CA ILE A 60 -6.43 22.73 17.39
C ILE A 60 -6.24 23.19 18.84
N CYS A 61 -5.28 22.61 19.56
CA CYS A 61 -4.99 22.99 20.94
C CYS A 61 -4.62 24.49 21.05
N GLU A 62 -3.77 24.98 20.14
CA GLU A 62 -3.39 26.39 20.09
C GLU A 62 -4.58 27.31 19.76
N THR A 63 -5.37 26.95 18.74
CA THR A 63 -6.49 27.76 18.25
C THR A 63 -7.59 27.93 19.29
N TYR A 64 -7.90 26.86 20.03
CA TYR A 64 -8.98 26.86 21.01
C TYR A 64 -8.51 27.04 22.46
N GLY A 65 -7.20 27.13 22.70
CA GLY A 65 -6.64 27.27 24.05
C GLY A 65 -6.93 26.06 24.95
N ILE A 66 -7.10 24.88 24.35
CA ILE A 66 -7.44 23.63 25.07
C ILE A 66 -6.23 22.71 25.17
N SER A 67 -6.16 21.94 26.23
CA SER A 67 -5.14 20.90 26.40
C SER A 67 -5.42 19.68 25.51
N ILE A 68 -4.38 18.89 25.26
CA ILE A 68 -4.51 17.59 24.56
C ILE A 68 -5.52 16.67 25.27
N ARG A 69 -5.59 16.71 26.60
CA ARG A 69 -6.53 15.89 27.37
C ARG A 69 -7.98 16.27 27.10
N GLU A 70 -8.27 17.56 27.04
CA GLU A 70 -9.59 18.08 26.70
C GLU A 70 -9.96 17.74 25.26
N LEU A 71 -9.04 17.90 24.32
CA LEU A 71 -9.24 17.50 22.93
C LEU A 71 -9.57 16.00 22.80
N CYS A 72 -8.84 15.12 23.50
CA CYS A 72 -9.14 13.69 23.51
C CYS A 72 -10.53 13.38 24.10
N SER A 73 -10.97 14.13 25.11
CA SER A 73 -12.31 13.97 25.70
C SER A 73 -13.42 14.39 24.74
N LEU A 74 -13.17 15.34 23.84
CA LEU A 74 -14.13 15.80 22.82
C LEU A 74 -14.19 14.85 21.61
N ALA A 75 -13.12 14.10 21.35
CA ALA A 75 -13.03 13.15 20.25
C ALA A 75 -13.62 11.76 20.57
N ALA A 76 -14.09 11.54 21.80
CA ALA A 76 -14.79 10.32 22.17
C ALA A 76 -16.20 10.30 21.53
N PRO A 77 -16.63 9.17 20.94
CA PRO A 77 -17.95 9.04 20.33
C PRO A 77 -19.10 9.13 21.34
#